data_AF-A0AAJ2GAG3-F1
#
_entry.id   AF-A0AAJ2GAG3-F1
#
_cell.length_a   1.000
_cell.length_b   1.000
_cell.length_c   1.000
_cell.angle_alpha   90.00
_cell.angle_beta   90.00
_cell.angle_gamma   90.00
#
_symmetry.space_group_name_H-M   'P 1'
#
loop_
_entity.id
_entity.type
_entity.pdbx_description
1 polymer ?
#
loop_
_entity_poly.entity_id
_entity_poly.type
_entity_poly.pdbx_seq_one_letter_code
_entity_poly.pdbx_strand_id
1 'polypeptide(L)'
;MVIKYKITVLLLIVCALASCTDWDDFKKYQAGGEIVYPGRGDTMLIASGRNRTQLLWVLSADPRVTAYKLYWNNKADSMEATVPADLIGDTVKIMINPLPEGSYNFEMYSLDAKGNRSVPLRFNGRTFGANYENGLLNRTISEASYDSTLKMLKVNWNTPDTVNINTELKYISIDSKTKSLLVGPEVQESKIPDWKPGTLLNYRSSFKPDKKAIDVFTVTRYDTMSVKKPE
;
A
#
# COMPACT_ATOMS: atom_id res chain seq x y z
N MET A 1 -35.64 74.62 -17.63
CA MET A 1 -35.93 73.20 -17.29
C MET A 1 -35.59 72.23 -18.43
N VAL A 2 -35.81 72.60 -19.70
CA VAL A 2 -35.58 71.76 -20.90
C VAL A 2 -34.10 71.38 -21.16
N ILE A 3 -33.14 72.25 -20.84
CA ILE A 3 -31.69 72.00 -21.05
C ILE A 3 -31.13 70.94 -20.10
N LYS A 4 -31.61 70.89 -18.84
CA LYS A 4 -31.17 69.87 -17.87
C LYS A 4 -31.60 68.46 -18.31
N TYR A 5 -32.81 68.32 -18.85
CA TYR A 5 -33.32 67.05 -19.40
C TYR A 5 -32.50 66.58 -20.62
N LYS A 6 -32.10 67.50 -21.51
CA LYS A 6 -31.24 67.18 -22.66
C LYS A 6 -29.86 66.65 -22.25
N ILE A 7 -29.26 67.19 -21.17
CA ILE A 7 -27.98 66.74 -20.65
C ILE A 7 -28.10 65.36 -19.99
N THR A 8 -29.17 65.12 -19.21
CA THR A 8 -29.42 63.80 -18.61
C THR A 8 -29.65 62.72 -19.66
N VAL A 9 -30.41 63.01 -20.72
CA VAL A 9 -30.64 62.08 -21.84
C VAL A 9 -29.34 61.80 -22.62
N LEU A 10 -28.52 62.83 -22.87
CA LEU A 10 -27.22 62.66 -23.51
C LEU A 10 -26.29 61.77 -22.67
N LEU A 11 -26.25 61.97 -21.36
CA LEU A 11 -25.44 61.16 -20.44
C LEU A 11 -25.90 59.69 -20.45
N LEU A 12 -27.21 59.46 -20.50
CA LEU A 12 -27.80 58.12 -20.53
C LEU A 12 -27.49 57.38 -21.83
N ILE A 13 -27.45 58.11 -22.96
CA ILE A 13 -27.05 57.56 -24.27
C ILE A 13 -25.56 57.21 -24.30
N VAL A 14 -24.69 58.07 -23.72
CA VAL A 14 -23.25 57.79 -23.63
C VAL A 14 -22.98 56.57 -22.75
N CYS A 15 -23.67 56.42 -21.61
CA CYS A 15 -23.58 55.23 -20.77
C CYS A 15 -24.09 53.95 -21.47
N ALA A 16 -25.14 54.06 -22.29
CA ALA A 16 -25.66 52.93 -23.05
C ALA A 16 -24.69 52.45 -24.15
N LEU A 17 -23.96 53.38 -24.78
CA LEU A 17 -22.94 53.04 -25.80
C LEU A 17 -21.64 52.50 -25.18
N ALA A 18 -21.27 52.92 -23.97
CA ALA A 18 -20.09 52.43 -23.24
C ALA A 18 -20.29 51.02 -22.63
N SER A 19 -21.52 50.51 -22.61
CA SER A 19 -21.87 49.18 -22.08
C SER A 19 -21.80 48.06 -23.14
N CYS A 20 -21.52 48.38 -24.40
CA CYS A 20 -21.29 47.38 -25.43
C CYS A 20 -19.88 46.80 -25.27
N THR A 21 -19.79 45.62 -24.67
CA THR A 21 -18.62 44.76 -24.84
C THR A 21 -18.69 44.13 -26.23
N ASP A 22 -17.55 43.90 -26.87
CA ASP A 22 -17.51 43.21 -28.16
C ASP A 22 -18.21 41.85 -28.02
N TRP A 23 -19.12 41.53 -28.95
CA TRP A 23 -19.88 40.27 -28.91
C TRP A 23 -18.96 39.04 -28.86
N ASP A 24 -17.73 39.17 -29.37
CA ASP A 24 -16.70 38.14 -29.39
C ASP A 24 -15.80 38.11 -28.15
N ASP A 25 -16.04 38.93 -27.12
CA ASP A 25 -15.25 38.97 -25.89
C ASP A 25 -15.28 37.63 -25.14
N PHE A 26 -16.26 36.75 -25.40
CA PHE A 26 -16.27 35.38 -24.87
C PHE A 26 -15.19 34.48 -25.48
N LYS A 27 -14.72 34.78 -26.71
CA LYS A 27 -13.71 33.96 -27.42
C LYS A 27 -12.35 33.99 -26.71
N LYS A 28 -12.08 35.01 -25.88
CA LYS A 28 -10.88 35.02 -25.02
C LYS A 28 -10.87 33.88 -24.00
N TYR A 29 -12.05 33.37 -23.62
CA TYR A 29 -12.20 32.19 -22.77
C TYR A 29 -12.18 30.86 -23.55
N GLN A 30 -12.14 30.92 -24.89
CA GLN A 30 -11.92 29.77 -25.79
C GLN A 30 -10.48 29.72 -26.33
N ALA A 31 -9.62 30.68 -25.95
CA ALA A 31 -8.22 30.71 -26.33
C ALA A 31 -7.49 29.48 -25.75
N GLY A 32 -7.17 28.51 -26.61
CA GLY A 32 -6.59 27.22 -26.22
C GLY A 32 -7.33 26.00 -26.76
N GLY A 33 -8.53 26.17 -27.31
CA GLY A 33 -9.34 25.08 -27.85
C GLY A 33 -9.96 24.17 -26.77
N GLU A 34 -10.63 23.11 -27.20
CA GLU A 34 -11.21 22.12 -26.29
C GLU A 34 -10.11 21.26 -25.66
N ILE A 35 -10.14 21.12 -24.32
CA ILE A 35 -9.23 20.22 -23.62
C ILE A 35 -9.78 18.80 -23.71
N VAL A 36 -9.05 17.94 -24.39
CA VAL A 36 -9.43 16.52 -24.52
C VAL A 36 -8.90 15.76 -23.31
N TYR A 37 -9.81 15.08 -22.61
CA TYR A 37 -9.45 14.16 -21.52
C TYR A 37 -9.68 12.72 -21.97
N PRO A 38 -8.63 11.87 -22.09
CA PRO A 38 -8.85 10.44 -22.20
C PRO A 38 -9.51 9.91 -20.92
N GLY A 39 -10.21 8.79 -21.04
CA GLY A 39 -10.81 8.11 -19.90
C GLY A 39 -9.76 7.82 -18.81
N ARG A 40 -10.13 8.04 -17.54
CA ARG A 40 -9.29 7.63 -16.40
C ARG A 40 -9.40 6.13 -16.17
N GLY A 41 -8.35 5.52 -15.62
CA GLY A 41 -8.44 4.21 -14.98
C GLY A 41 -9.35 4.26 -13.75
N ASP A 42 -9.86 3.10 -13.36
CA ASP A 42 -10.81 2.99 -12.25
C ASP A 42 -10.16 2.40 -10.99
N THR A 43 -10.79 1.40 -10.36
CA THR A 43 -10.47 0.90 -9.03
C THR A 43 -8.98 0.55 -8.89
N MET A 44 -8.36 1.03 -7.81
CA MET A 44 -6.95 0.80 -7.48
C MET A 44 -6.83 -0.04 -6.21
N LEU A 45 -6.06 -1.12 -6.31
CA LEU A 45 -5.62 -1.94 -5.19
C LEU A 45 -4.12 -1.82 -5.03
N ILE A 46 -3.71 -1.63 -3.78
CA ILE A 46 -2.31 -1.52 -3.39
C ILE A 46 -1.97 -2.61 -2.39
N ALA A 47 -0.81 -3.23 -2.60
CA ALA A 47 -0.24 -4.20 -1.69
C ALA A 47 1.17 -3.77 -1.28
N SER A 48 1.38 -3.65 0.03
CA SER A 48 2.61 -3.18 0.63
C SER A 48 3.69 -4.28 0.63
N GLY A 49 4.95 -3.89 0.52
CA GLY A 49 6.09 -4.82 0.51
C GLY A 49 7.35 -4.19 1.09
N ARG A 50 8.44 -4.97 1.10
CA ARG A 50 9.74 -4.57 1.63
C ARG A 50 10.45 -3.63 0.65
N ASN A 51 10.41 -2.33 0.94
CA ASN A 51 10.90 -1.25 0.08
C ASN A 51 10.33 -1.31 -1.34
N ARG A 52 9.06 -1.72 -1.48
CA ARG A 52 8.36 -1.84 -2.76
C ARG A 52 6.85 -1.85 -2.55
N THR A 53 6.08 -1.56 -3.59
CA THR A 53 4.63 -1.74 -3.57
C THR A 53 4.08 -2.24 -4.89
N GLN A 54 3.09 -3.12 -4.82
CA GLN A 54 2.38 -3.63 -5.97
C GLN A 54 1.10 -2.84 -6.17
N LEU A 55 0.91 -2.36 -7.38
CA LEU A 55 -0.34 -1.73 -7.79
C LEU A 55 -1.07 -2.66 -8.74
N LEU A 56 -2.38 -2.75 -8.55
CA LEU A 56 -3.29 -3.49 -9.39
C LEU A 56 -4.49 -2.58 -9.66
N TRP A 57 -4.78 -2.28 -10.92
CA TRP A 57 -5.92 -1.43 -11.26
C TRP A 57 -6.57 -1.81 -12.58
N VAL A 58 -7.83 -1.41 -12.70
CA VAL A 58 -8.60 -1.57 -13.94
C VAL A 58 -8.24 -0.42 -14.89
N LEU A 59 -7.74 -0.79 -16.07
CA LEU A 59 -7.47 0.13 -17.16
C LEU A 59 -8.76 0.81 -17.61
N SER A 60 -8.64 2.06 -18.04
CA SER A 60 -9.72 2.76 -18.71
C SER A 60 -10.23 1.95 -19.91
N ALA A 61 -11.55 1.94 -20.09
CA ALA A 61 -12.20 1.36 -21.26
C ALA A 61 -12.11 2.26 -22.51
N ASP A 62 -11.52 3.45 -22.40
CA ASP A 62 -11.30 4.36 -23.53
C ASP A 62 -10.19 3.81 -24.45
N PRO A 63 -10.50 3.40 -25.70
CA PRO A 63 -9.52 2.82 -26.62
C PRO A 63 -8.45 3.81 -27.09
N ARG A 64 -8.60 5.11 -26.78
CA ARG A 64 -7.59 6.13 -27.09
C ARG A 64 -6.42 6.11 -26.11
N VAL A 65 -6.57 5.45 -24.96
CA VAL A 65 -5.51 5.34 -23.94
C VAL A 65 -4.40 4.43 -24.46
N THR A 66 -3.16 4.92 -24.38
CA THR A 66 -1.95 4.22 -24.84
C THR A 66 -0.90 4.02 -23.75
N ALA A 67 -0.97 4.79 -22.66
CA ALA A 67 -0.05 4.68 -21.53
C ALA A 67 -0.67 5.18 -20.22
N TYR A 68 -0.07 4.81 -19.10
CA TYR A 68 -0.32 5.43 -17.80
C TYR A 68 0.94 6.09 -17.28
N LYS A 69 0.77 7.23 -16.62
CA LYS A 69 1.83 7.94 -15.92
C LYS A 69 1.47 8.06 -14.44
N LEU A 70 2.29 7.45 -13.61
CA LEU A 70 2.19 7.46 -12.17
C LEU A 70 3.19 8.46 -11.60
N TYR A 71 2.76 9.26 -10.63
CA TYR A 71 3.59 10.17 -9.86
C TYR A 71 3.52 9.86 -8.38
N TRP A 72 4.61 10.10 -7.66
CA TRP A 72 4.66 10.14 -6.20
C TRP A 72 5.63 11.23 -5.74
N ASN A 73 5.82 11.38 -4.42
CA ASN A 73 6.74 12.37 -3.85
C ASN A 73 6.48 13.79 -4.36
N ASN A 74 5.22 14.26 -4.26
CA ASN A 74 4.79 15.56 -4.79
C ASN A 74 5.13 15.76 -6.28
N LYS A 75 5.06 14.69 -7.09
CA LYS A 75 5.38 14.64 -8.52
C LYS A 75 6.87 14.81 -8.85
N ALA A 76 7.75 14.76 -7.86
CA ALA A 76 9.20 14.72 -8.10
C ALA A 76 9.62 13.41 -8.77
N ASP A 77 8.93 12.31 -8.44
CA ASP A 77 9.20 11.00 -8.99
C ASP A 77 8.02 10.52 -9.85
N SER A 78 8.32 9.74 -10.90
CA SER A 78 7.31 9.20 -11.78
C SER A 78 7.71 7.90 -12.46
N MET A 79 6.72 7.19 -12.96
CA MET A 79 6.88 6.02 -13.82
C MET A 79 5.83 6.09 -14.93
N GLU A 80 6.20 5.65 -16.13
CA GLU A 80 5.29 5.55 -17.26
C GLU A 80 5.27 4.12 -17.78
N ALA A 81 4.09 3.60 -18.10
CA ALA A 81 3.91 2.25 -18.61
C ALA A 81 2.95 2.26 -19.80
N THR A 82 3.38 1.67 -20.91
CA THR A 82 2.54 1.50 -22.11
C THR A 82 1.44 0.48 -21.85
N VAL A 83 0.28 0.71 -22.46
CA VAL A 83 -0.91 -0.14 -22.37
C VAL A 83 -1.08 -0.85 -23.70
N PRO A 84 -0.90 -2.17 -23.76
CA PRO A 84 -1.29 -2.96 -24.91
C PRO A 84 -2.79 -2.79 -25.20
N ALA A 85 -3.15 -2.60 -26.48
CA ALA A 85 -4.52 -2.32 -26.88
C ALA A 85 -5.51 -3.45 -26.54
N ASP A 86 -5.01 -4.68 -26.46
CA ASP A 86 -5.75 -5.89 -26.07
C ASP A 86 -6.10 -5.95 -24.58
N LEU A 87 -5.49 -5.10 -23.74
CA LEU A 87 -5.76 -5.03 -22.30
C LEU A 87 -6.70 -3.88 -21.92
N ILE A 88 -7.18 -3.07 -22.87
CA ILE A 88 -8.11 -1.96 -22.58
C ILE A 88 -9.36 -2.47 -21.84
N GLY A 89 -9.66 -1.85 -20.69
CA GLY A 89 -10.74 -2.27 -19.80
C GLY A 89 -10.42 -3.47 -18.89
N ASP A 90 -9.24 -4.09 -19.01
CA ASP A 90 -8.79 -5.19 -18.15
C ASP A 90 -7.96 -4.68 -16.96
N THR A 91 -7.54 -5.58 -16.08
CA THR A 91 -6.75 -5.30 -14.90
C THR A 91 -5.26 -5.48 -15.18
N VAL A 92 -4.46 -4.47 -14.86
CA VAL A 92 -2.99 -4.54 -14.93
C VAL A 92 -2.36 -4.52 -13.56
N LYS A 93 -1.20 -5.16 -13.47
CA LYS A 93 -0.40 -5.28 -12.26
C LYS A 93 1.00 -4.75 -12.53
N ILE A 94 1.47 -3.82 -11.70
CA ILE A 94 2.85 -3.32 -11.78
C ILE A 94 3.50 -3.36 -10.40
N MET A 95 4.83 -3.40 -10.41
CA MET A 95 5.67 -3.34 -9.22
C MET A 95 6.47 -2.05 -9.23
N ILE A 96 6.33 -1.23 -8.20
CA ILE A 96 7.25 -0.10 -7.97
C ILE A 96 8.34 -0.62 -7.04
N ASN A 97 9.55 -0.76 -7.59
CA ASN A 97 10.71 -1.27 -6.89
C ASN A 97 12.00 -0.68 -7.50
N PRO A 98 12.84 0.03 -6.72
CA PRO A 98 12.72 0.28 -5.29
C PRO A 98 11.73 1.42 -4.95
N LEU A 99 11.10 1.33 -3.79
CA LEU A 99 10.33 2.40 -3.15
C LEU A 99 10.60 2.38 -1.64
N PRO A 100 11.47 3.27 -1.11
CA PRO A 100 11.92 3.24 0.29
C PRO A 100 10.77 3.16 1.30
N GLU A 101 11.00 2.58 2.46
CA GLU A 101 10.02 2.54 3.56
C GLU A 101 9.43 3.93 3.86
N GLY A 102 8.10 4.04 3.79
CA GLY A 102 7.41 5.31 3.97
C GLY A 102 5.96 5.29 3.54
N SER A 103 5.30 6.44 3.70
CA SER A 103 3.94 6.69 3.24
C SER A 103 3.97 7.56 1.98
N TYR A 104 3.15 7.20 1.00
CA TYR A 104 3.15 7.80 -0.33
C TYR A 104 1.75 8.19 -0.76
N ASN A 105 1.65 9.39 -1.34
CA ASN A 105 0.48 9.82 -2.08
C ASN A 105 0.80 9.66 -3.57
N PHE A 106 -0.01 8.89 -4.27
CA PHE A 106 0.15 8.60 -5.69
C PHE A 106 -0.88 9.38 -6.52
N GLU A 107 -0.44 9.86 -7.68
CA GLU A 107 -1.33 10.38 -8.72
C GLU A 107 -1.08 9.66 -10.03
N MET A 108 -2.10 9.00 -10.57
CA MET A 108 -2.02 8.28 -11.82
C MET A 108 -2.88 8.94 -12.90
N TYR A 109 -2.32 9.05 -14.09
CA TYR A 109 -2.95 9.62 -15.27
C TYR A 109 -2.96 8.60 -16.40
N SER A 110 -4.04 8.58 -17.17
CA SER A 110 -4.08 7.88 -18.46
C SER A 110 -3.67 8.87 -19.54
N LEU A 111 -2.90 8.39 -20.53
CA LEU A 111 -2.37 9.18 -21.63
C LEU A 111 -2.90 8.65 -22.96
N ASP A 112 -3.30 9.54 -23.86
CA ASP A 112 -3.55 9.18 -25.26
C ASP A 112 -2.29 9.33 -26.13
N ALA A 113 -2.37 8.90 -27.39
CA ALA A 113 -1.24 8.99 -28.33
C ALA A 113 -0.78 10.43 -28.61
N LYS A 114 -1.58 11.45 -28.28
CA LYS A 114 -1.27 12.87 -28.44
C LYS A 114 -0.69 13.49 -27.16
N GLY A 115 -0.57 12.72 -26.08
CA GLY A 115 -0.07 13.17 -24.78
C GLY A 115 -1.11 13.88 -23.91
N ASN A 116 -2.39 13.87 -24.29
CA ASN A 116 -3.45 14.40 -23.45
C ASN A 116 -3.60 13.53 -22.20
N ARG A 117 -3.95 14.13 -21.06
CA ARG A 117 -4.00 13.46 -19.76
C ARG A 117 -5.42 13.39 -19.25
N SER A 118 -5.80 12.26 -18.65
CA SER A 118 -7.07 12.15 -17.93
C SER A 118 -7.09 13.05 -16.68
N VAL A 119 -8.24 13.15 -16.01
CA VAL A 119 -8.24 13.58 -14.60
C VAL A 119 -7.45 12.57 -13.75
N PRO A 120 -6.78 12.99 -12.66
CA PRO A 120 -5.94 12.10 -11.87
C PRO A 120 -6.76 11.10 -11.05
N LEU A 121 -6.31 9.84 -11.02
CA LEU A 121 -6.67 8.89 -9.99
C LEU A 121 -5.70 9.04 -8.82
N ARG A 122 -6.22 9.37 -7.62
CA ARG A 122 -5.42 9.57 -6.41
C ARG A 122 -5.62 8.45 -5.42
N PHE A 123 -4.54 7.95 -4.84
CA PHE A 123 -4.57 6.89 -3.84
C PHE A 123 -3.33 6.94 -2.96
N ASN A 124 -3.44 6.36 -1.77
CA ASN A 124 -2.37 6.35 -0.78
C ASN A 124 -1.80 4.95 -0.62
N GLY A 125 -0.50 4.88 -0.35
CA GLY A 125 0.20 3.63 -0.14
C GLY A 125 1.25 3.72 0.95
N ARG A 126 1.63 2.56 1.46
CA ARG A 126 2.73 2.42 2.40
C ARG A 126 3.66 1.31 1.95
N THR A 127 4.95 1.54 2.11
CA THR A 127 5.97 0.51 2.02
C THR A 127 6.57 0.31 3.40
N PHE A 128 7.05 -0.90 3.66
CA PHE A 128 7.66 -1.28 4.92
C PHE A 128 9.11 -1.69 4.66
N GLY A 129 9.94 -1.66 5.69
CA GLY A 129 11.36 -1.93 5.53
C GLY A 129 12.01 -2.32 6.84
N ALA A 130 13.28 -1.95 6.99
CA ALA A 130 14.06 -2.30 8.15
C ALA A 130 13.50 -1.70 9.44
N ASN A 131 12.88 -0.51 9.41
CA ASN A 131 12.34 0.11 10.62
C ASN A 131 11.13 -0.68 11.13
N TYR A 132 10.21 -1.04 10.24
CA TYR A 132 9.11 -1.93 10.57
C TYR A 132 9.62 -3.29 11.09
N GLU A 133 10.56 -3.92 10.39
CA GLU A 133 11.09 -5.24 10.76
C GLU A 133 11.79 -5.24 12.12
N ASN A 134 12.50 -4.16 12.46
CA ASN A 134 13.15 -3.98 13.77
C ASN A 134 12.14 -3.65 14.89
N GLY A 135 10.96 -3.15 14.55
CA GLY A 135 9.89 -2.87 15.51
C GLY A 135 9.00 -4.07 15.81
N LEU A 136 9.18 -5.20 15.12
CA LEU A 136 8.38 -6.40 15.35
C LEU A 136 8.76 -7.09 16.66
N LEU A 137 7.75 -7.59 17.36
CA LEU A 137 7.90 -8.38 18.58
C LEU A 137 7.41 -9.81 18.34
N ASN A 138 8.02 -10.78 19.01
CA ASN A 138 7.61 -12.17 18.88
C ASN A 138 6.26 -12.44 19.57
N ARG A 139 5.55 -13.43 19.04
CA ARG A 139 4.43 -14.07 19.74
C ARG A 139 4.97 -14.70 21.01
N THR A 140 4.53 -14.20 22.15
CA THR A 140 4.99 -14.69 23.46
C THR A 140 4.51 -16.12 23.78
N ILE A 141 5.34 -16.86 24.50
CA ILE A 141 5.00 -18.14 25.14
C ILE A 141 4.37 -17.82 26.50
N SER A 142 3.20 -18.40 26.79
CA SER A 142 2.56 -18.26 28.11
C SER A 142 3.19 -19.19 29.14
N GLU A 143 3.45 -20.42 28.75
CA GLU A 143 4.07 -21.44 29.59
C GLU A 143 4.84 -22.44 28.74
N ALA A 144 5.97 -22.92 29.26
CA ALA A 144 6.64 -24.10 28.72
C ALA A 144 6.99 -25.03 29.88
N SER A 145 6.47 -26.26 29.85
CA SER A 145 6.62 -27.22 30.93
C SER A 145 6.81 -28.64 30.38
N TYR A 146 7.67 -29.41 31.05
CA TYR A 146 7.89 -30.81 30.69
C TYR A 146 6.88 -31.71 31.41
N ASP A 147 6.13 -32.49 30.66
CA ASP A 147 5.22 -33.49 31.19
C ASP A 147 6.01 -34.80 31.42
N SER A 148 6.28 -35.12 32.69
CA SER A 148 7.06 -36.31 33.07
C SER A 148 6.30 -37.62 32.81
N THR A 149 4.97 -37.60 32.81
CA THR A 149 4.13 -38.77 32.53
C THR A 149 4.16 -39.10 31.04
N LEU A 150 3.98 -38.09 30.19
CA LEU A 150 3.98 -38.24 28.73
C LEU A 150 5.38 -38.16 28.10
N LYS A 151 6.40 -37.84 28.90
CA LYS A 151 7.80 -37.66 28.50
C LYS A 151 7.97 -36.66 27.34
N MET A 152 7.22 -35.56 27.36
CA MET A 152 7.22 -34.57 26.29
C MET A 152 7.16 -33.14 26.83
N LEU A 153 7.76 -32.21 26.11
CA LEU A 153 7.61 -30.79 26.38
C LEU A 153 6.27 -30.29 25.83
N LYS A 154 5.52 -29.56 26.65
CA LYS A 154 4.35 -28.77 26.24
C LYS A 154 4.73 -27.29 26.21
N VAL A 155 4.35 -26.61 25.13
CA VAL A 155 4.54 -25.17 24.97
C VAL A 155 3.18 -24.54 24.70
N ASN A 156 2.73 -23.71 25.62
CA ASN A 156 1.51 -22.92 25.52
C ASN A 156 1.83 -21.54 24.96
N TRP A 157 1.07 -21.11 23.97
CA TRP A 157 1.30 -19.88 23.24
C TRP A 157 0.22 -18.85 23.58
N ASN A 158 0.62 -17.61 23.82
CA ASN A 158 -0.36 -16.51 23.90
C ASN A 158 -1.01 -16.26 22.54
N THR A 159 -2.16 -15.60 22.52
CA THR A 159 -2.81 -15.17 21.27
C THR A 159 -1.85 -14.25 20.49
N PRO A 160 -1.59 -14.53 19.21
CA PRO A 160 -0.71 -13.69 18.40
C PRO A 160 -1.40 -12.39 17.99
N ASP A 161 -0.60 -11.43 17.50
CA ASP A 161 -1.15 -10.28 16.78
C ASP A 161 -1.90 -10.74 15.50
N THR A 162 -2.88 -9.94 15.08
CA THR A 162 -3.91 -10.15 14.06
C THR A 162 -3.36 -10.57 12.69
N VAL A 163 -2.08 -10.31 12.42
CA VAL A 163 -1.42 -10.52 11.14
C VAL A 163 -0.18 -11.42 11.25
N ASN A 164 -0.07 -12.20 12.33
CA ASN A 164 0.91 -13.27 12.45
C ASN A 164 0.67 -14.37 11.41
N ILE A 165 1.75 -14.84 10.80
CA ILE A 165 1.74 -15.92 9.80
C ILE A 165 2.18 -17.23 10.44
N ASN A 166 3.23 -17.18 11.25
CA ASN A 166 3.71 -18.33 12.03
C ASN A 166 4.70 -17.87 13.10
N THR A 167 5.06 -18.81 13.97
CA THR A 167 6.20 -18.72 14.89
C THR A 167 7.10 -19.93 14.70
N GLU A 168 8.37 -19.68 14.40
CA GLU A 168 9.41 -20.71 14.33
C GLU A 168 9.95 -20.96 15.73
N LEU A 169 9.78 -22.18 16.25
CA LEU A 169 10.35 -22.63 17.51
C LEU A 169 11.52 -23.58 17.25
N LYS A 170 12.72 -23.18 17.64
CA LYS A 170 13.94 -23.99 17.62
C LYS A 170 14.25 -24.58 18.99
N TYR A 171 14.62 -25.84 19.00
CA TYR A 171 14.96 -26.58 20.21
C TYR A 171 16.04 -27.63 19.93
N ILE A 172 16.69 -28.11 21.00
CA ILE A 172 17.66 -29.21 20.92
C ILE A 172 16.93 -30.50 21.23
N SER A 173 17.02 -31.48 20.34
CA SER A 173 16.43 -32.80 20.54
C SER A 173 17.31 -33.71 21.40
N ILE A 174 16.75 -34.82 21.90
CA ILE A 174 17.44 -35.82 22.73
C ILE A 174 18.68 -36.42 22.05
N ASP A 175 18.70 -36.48 20.72
CA ASP A 175 19.87 -36.88 19.91
C ASP A 175 20.88 -35.72 19.71
N SER A 176 20.72 -34.62 20.46
CA SER A 176 21.56 -33.42 20.46
C SER A 176 21.61 -32.67 19.11
N LYS A 177 20.59 -32.84 18.25
CA LYS A 177 20.43 -32.05 17.02
C LYS A 177 19.54 -30.82 17.27
N THR A 178 19.76 -29.76 16.50
CA THR A 178 18.85 -28.62 16.48
C THR A 178 17.69 -28.92 15.53
N LYS A 179 16.46 -28.86 16.05
CA LYS A 179 15.23 -29.00 15.28
C LYS A 179 14.41 -27.71 15.32
N SER A 180 13.52 -27.57 14.35
CA SER A 180 12.63 -26.41 14.23
C SER A 180 11.19 -26.90 14.03
N LEU A 181 10.24 -26.23 14.67
CA LEU A 181 8.80 -26.42 14.54
C LEU A 181 8.17 -25.10 14.09
N LEU A 182 7.41 -25.12 13.01
CA LEU A 182 6.59 -23.98 12.59
C LEU A 182 5.21 -24.09 13.23
N VAL A 183 4.84 -23.07 13.99
CA VAL A 183 3.59 -22.99 14.75
C VAL A 183 2.67 -21.97 14.08
N GLY A 184 1.49 -22.41 13.67
CA GLY A 184 0.45 -21.55 13.09
C GLY A 184 -0.17 -20.60 14.12
N PRO A 185 -0.77 -19.48 13.69
CA PRO A 185 -1.37 -18.49 14.59
C PRO A 185 -2.54 -19.05 15.42
N GLU A 186 -3.27 -20.04 14.90
CA GLU A 186 -4.40 -20.72 15.55
C GLU A 186 -3.96 -21.74 16.62
N VAL A 187 -2.71 -22.18 16.59
CA VAL A 187 -2.20 -23.20 17.53
C VAL A 187 -1.94 -22.55 18.89
N GLN A 188 -2.59 -23.07 19.93
CA GLN A 188 -2.43 -22.59 21.32
C GLN A 188 -1.48 -23.47 22.14
N GLU A 189 -1.32 -24.74 21.78
CA GLU A 189 -0.43 -25.69 22.45
C GLU A 189 0.40 -26.46 21.42
N SER A 190 1.68 -26.65 21.68
CA SER A 190 2.57 -27.54 20.91
C SER A 190 3.17 -28.60 21.81
N LYS A 191 3.22 -29.84 21.32
CA LYS A 191 3.80 -31.00 22.03
C LYS A 191 5.07 -31.46 21.32
N ILE A 192 6.17 -31.52 22.04
CA ILE A 192 7.50 -31.82 21.51
C ILE A 192 8.07 -33.03 22.26
N PRO A 193 7.93 -34.24 21.68
CA PRO A 193 8.26 -35.49 22.38
C PRO A 193 9.76 -35.73 22.54
N ASP A 194 10.59 -35.09 21.73
CA ASP A 194 12.01 -35.36 21.64
C ASP A 194 12.88 -34.18 22.09
N TRP A 195 12.33 -33.19 22.79
CA TRP A 195 13.12 -32.11 23.38
C TRP A 195 14.06 -32.63 24.47
N LYS A 196 15.32 -32.17 24.45
CA LYS A 196 16.34 -32.50 25.45
C LYS A 196 16.13 -31.68 26.73
N PRO A 197 15.80 -32.32 27.88
CA PRO A 197 15.52 -31.59 29.10
C PRO A 197 16.65 -30.67 29.58
N GLY A 198 16.28 -29.47 30.01
CA GLY A 198 17.20 -28.44 30.49
C GLY A 198 17.90 -27.64 29.40
N THR A 199 17.57 -27.84 28.12
CA THR A 199 18.04 -26.99 27.02
C THR A 199 17.08 -25.82 26.77
N LEU A 200 17.59 -24.72 26.21
CA LEU A 200 16.78 -23.54 25.94
C LEU A 200 15.94 -23.72 24.69
N LEU A 201 14.76 -23.09 24.68
CA LEU A 201 13.94 -22.88 23.50
C LEU A 201 14.29 -21.52 22.89
N ASN A 202 14.39 -21.44 21.57
CA ASN A 202 14.56 -20.17 20.86
C ASN A 202 13.44 -20.02 19.86
N TYR A 203 12.75 -18.89 19.84
CA TYR A 203 11.63 -18.70 18.92
C TYR A 203 11.62 -17.32 18.29
N ARG A 204 11.07 -17.25 17.08
CA ARG A 204 10.79 -15.97 16.41
C ARG A 204 9.53 -16.04 15.58
N SER A 205 8.85 -14.93 15.45
CA SER A 205 7.58 -14.84 14.74
C SER A 205 7.70 -14.11 13.41
N SER A 206 6.80 -14.46 12.49
CA SER A 206 6.67 -13.81 11.18
C SER A 206 5.29 -13.21 11.02
N PHE A 207 5.22 -12.02 10.41
CA PHE A 207 4.01 -11.21 10.29
C PHE A 207 3.90 -10.61 8.89
N LYS A 208 2.67 -10.24 8.51
CA LYS A 208 2.46 -9.26 7.44
C LYS A 208 2.07 -7.91 8.04
N PRO A 209 2.45 -6.77 7.46
CA PRO A 209 1.97 -5.46 7.92
C PRO A 209 0.45 -5.29 7.81
N ASP A 210 -0.13 -5.92 6.79
CA ASP A 210 -1.56 -5.98 6.54
C ASP A 210 -1.91 -7.25 5.74
N LYS A 211 -3.20 -7.60 5.65
CA LYS A 211 -3.63 -8.84 4.96
C LYS A 211 -3.30 -8.86 3.47
N LYS A 212 -3.19 -7.69 2.82
CA LYS A 212 -2.93 -7.54 1.38
C LYS A 212 -1.44 -7.48 1.08
N ALA A 213 -0.57 -7.27 2.06
CA ALA A 213 0.86 -7.18 1.88
C ALA A 213 1.43 -8.37 1.11
N ILE A 214 2.34 -8.07 0.17
CA ILE A 214 2.99 -9.09 -0.66
C ILE A 214 4.13 -9.80 0.06
N ASP A 215 4.73 -9.14 1.06
CA ASP A 215 5.90 -9.65 1.77
C ASP A 215 5.58 -10.00 3.23
N VAL A 216 6.27 -11.04 3.71
CA VAL A 216 6.30 -11.42 5.12
C VAL A 216 7.57 -10.86 5.76
N PHE A 217 7.43 -10.35 6.98
CA PHE A 217 8.50 -9.79 7.80
C PHE A 217 8.71 -10.69 9.01
N THR A 218 9.95 -11.01 9.30
CA THR A 218 10.31 -11.91 10.40
C THR A 218 11.06 -11.12 11.44
N VAL A 219 10.70 -11.30 12.70
CA VAL A 219 11.42 -10.68 13.82
C VAL A 219 12.89 -11.04 13.72
N THR A 220 13.76 -10.02 13.76
CA THR A 220 15.20 -10.17 13.50
C THR A 220 15.91 -10.98 14.58
N ARG A 221 15.41 -10.95 15.82
CA ARG A 221 15.99 -11.63 16.98
C ARG A 221 15.13 -12.80 17.42
N TYR A 222 15.80 -13.87 17.84
CA TYR A 222 15.15 -14.93 18.59
C TYR A 222 14.98 -14.50 20.04
N ASP A 223 13.80 -14.75 20.58
CA ASP A 223 13.61 -14.77 22.03
C ASP A 223 13.93 -16.16 22.56
N THR A 224 14.35 -16.18 23.82
CA THR A 224 14.79 -17.41 24.49
C THR A 224 13.88 -17.70 25.68
N MET A 225 13.49 -18.96 25.84
CA MET A 225 12.69 -19.43 26.97
C MET A 225 13.41 -20.60 27.65
N SER A 226 13.62 -20.48 28.96
CA SER A 226 14.09 -21.58 29.80
C SER A 226 12.92 -22.42 30.30
N VAL A 227 13.04 -23.74 30.22
CA VAL A 227 12.06 -24.67 30.76
C VAL A 227 12.61 -25.26 32.06
N LYS A 228 11.80 -25.28 33.12
CA LYS A 228 12.19 -25.91 34.39
C LYS A 228 12.53 -27.38 34.13
N LYS A 229 13.66 -27.84 34.67
CA LYS A 229 14.04 -29.26 34.55
C LYS A 229 13.00 -30.15 35.25
N PRO A 230 12.72 -31.34 34.72
CA PRO A 230 11.94 -32.33 35.45
C PRO A 230 12.65 -32.65 36.78
N GLU A 231 11.89 -32.70 37.86
CA GLU A 231 12.36 -33.20 39.16
C GLU A 231 12.51 -34.72 39.14
#